data_AF-K6GV46-F1
#
_entry.id   AF-K6GV46-F1
#
_cell.length_a   1.000
_cell.length_b   1.000
_cell.length_c   1.000
_cell.angle_alpha   90.00
_cell.angle_beta   90.00
_cell.angle_gamma   90.00
#
_symmetry.space_group_name_H-M   'P 1'
#
loop_
_entity.id
_entity.type
_entity.pdbx_description
1 polymer ?
#
loop_
_entity_poly.entity_id
_entity_poly.type
_entity_poly.pdbx_seq_one_letter_code
_entity_poly.pdbx_strand_id
1 'polypeptide(L)'
;MRQYHGYPGFLAALLLFCLMLSAAGPAGAAKADDDGKPLKTGVTITGIVEEDYTDGLLVTTEDGTSYMVLTPEEVSLEQEEAFHKKYKGQSVTLTGNVFRDEDGSLSLFVMSLPAK
;
A
#
# COMPACT_ATOMS: atom_id res chain seq x y z
N MET A 1 -13.16 63.82 24.85
CA MET A 1 -13.78 63.39 26.12
C MET A 1 -14.09 61.91 26.03
N ARG A 2 -13.72 61.14 27.08
CA ARG A 2 -14.11 59.72 27.28
C ARG A 2 -15.63 59.57 27.23
N GLN A 3 -16.15 58.47 26.66
CA GLN A 3 -16.69 57.35 27.45
C GLN A 3 -17.18 56.18 26.58
N TYR A 4 -16.97 54.98 27.12
CA TYR A 4 -17.29 53.65 26.61
C TYR A 4 -18.80 53.36 26.69
N HIS A 5 -19.33 52.52 25.80
CA HIS A 5 -20.37 51.52 26.12
C HIS A 5 -20.53 50.57 24.92
N GLY A 6 -19.94 49.37 25.01
CA GLY A 6 -20.74 48.14 25.06
C GLY A 6 -20.72 47.42 23.71
N TYR A 7 -19.82 46.44 23.55
CA TYR A 7 -19.90 45.44 22.48
C TYR A 7 -20.79 44.30 22.99
N PRO A 8 -22.08 44.16 22.60
CA PRO A 8 -22.87 43.00 22.97
C PRO A 8 -22.81 41.90 21.88
N GLY A 9 -21.82 41.96 20.99
CA GLY A 9 -21.75 41.09 19.81
C GLY A 9 -20.77 39.92 19.92
N PHE A 10 -19.86 39.93 20.90
CA PHE A 10 -18.74 38.96 20.94
C PHE A 10 -18.96 37.76 21.88
N LEU A 11 -20.01 37.76 22.70
CA LEU A 11 -20.33 36.63 23.60
C LEU A 11 -21.43 35.69 23.06
N ALA A 12 -22.11 36.04 21.97
CA ALA A 12 -23.16 35.20 21.40
C ALA A 12 -22.64 34.17 20.36
N ALA A 13 -21.41 34.34 19.87
CA ALA A 13 -20.83 33.45 18.85
C ALA A 13 -20.17 32.18 19.44
N LEU A 14 -19.86 32.16 20.74
CA LEU A 14 -19.12 31.04 21.35
C LEU A 14 -20.02 29.87 21.80
N LEU A 15 -21.34 30.07 21.92
CA LEU A 15 -22.28 29.06 22.42
C LEU A 15 -22.95 28.22 21.32
N LEU A 16 -22.79 28.59 20.04
CA LEU A 16 -23.40 27.88 18.91
C LEU A 16 -22.49 26.81 18.27
N PHE A 17 -21.23 26.70 18.71
CA PHE A 17 -20.28 25.72 18.20
C PHE A 17 -20.30 24.39 18.98
N CYS A 18 -20.90 24.35 20.17
CA CYS A 18 -20.94 23.16 21.03
C CYS A 18 -22.14 22.21 20.77
N LEU A 19 -23.01 22.51 19.81
CA LEU A 19 -24.26 21.77 19.56
C LEU A 19 -24.29 21.00 18.24
N MET A 20 -23.13 20.79 17.60
CA MET A 20 -22.93 19.87 16.48
C MET A 20 -22.14 18.62 16.88
N LEU A 21 -22.37 18.14 18.11
CA LEU A 21 -21.74 16.95 18.68
C LEU A 21 -22.67 15.71 18.65
N SER A 22 -23.58 15.62 17.68
CA SER A 22 -24.57 14.53 17.64
C SER A 22 -25.07 14.17 16.23
N ALA A 23 -24.17 14.13 15.24
CA ALA A 23 -24.41 13.38 14.02
C ALA A 23 -23.56 12.11 14.06
N ALA A 24 -24.08 11.11 14.76
CA ALA A 24 -23.58 9.76 14.73
C ALA A 24 -23.69 9.20 13.31
N GLY A 25 -22.56 9.15 12.60
CA GLY A 25 -22.32 8.07 11.64
C GLY A 25 -21.58 6.97 12.42
N PRO A 26 -21.94 5.69 12.31
CA PRO A 26 -21.07 4.64 12.81
C PRO A 26 -19.70 4.87 12.17
N ALA A 27 -18.70 5.16 13.00
CA ALA A 27 -17.31 5.02 12.62
C ALA A 27 -17.21 3.61 12.07
N GLY A 28 -17.11 3.50 10.74
CA GLY A 28 -16.90 2.25 10.06
C GLY A 28 -15.74 1.59 10.77
N ALA A 29 -16.02 0.41 11.35
CA ALA A 29 -15.04 -0.37 12.06
C ALA A 29 -13.73 -0.31 11.29
N ALA A 30 -12.69 0.25 11.91
CA ALA A 30 -11.34 -0.07 11.52
C ALA A 30 -11.32 -1.59 11.49
N LYS A 31 -11.24 -2.17 10.28
CA LYS A 31 -11.14 -3.61 10.10
C LYS A 31 -9.84 -3.99 10.80
N ALA A 32 -9.97 -4.44 12.03
CA ALA A 32 -8.91 -5.11 12.72
C ALA A 32 -8.48 -6.29 11.85
N ASP A 33 -7.19 -6.33 11.56
CA ASP A 33 -6.43 -7.56 11.31
C ASP A 33 -6.92 -8.42 10.15
N ASP A 34 -6.81 -7.91 8.92
CA ASP A 34 -6.57 -8.79 7.77
C ASP A 34 -5.26 -8.44 7.03
N ASP A 35 -4.38 -7.64 7.63
CA ASP A 35 -3.05 -7.31 7.07
C ASP A 35 -2.09 -8.51 7.00
N GLY A 36 -2.43 -9.63 7.64
CA GLY A 36 -1.62 -10.84 7.62
C GLY A 36 -2.04 -11.88 6.59
N LYS A 37 -3.21 -11.74 5.96
CA LYS A 37 -3.72 -12.79 5.07
C LYS A 37 -3.41 -12.44 3.62
N PRO A 38 -2.84 -13.39 2.85
CA PRO A 38 -2.66 -13.18 1.42
C PRO A 38 -4.01 -12.93 0.76
N LEU A 39 -4.09 -11.84 0.00
CA LEU A 39 -5.23 -11.50 -0.85
C LEU A 39 -5.57 -12.67 -1.79
N LYS A 40 -4.54 -13.35 -2.30
CA LYS A 40 -4.64 -14.59 -3.07
C LYS A 40 -3.43 -15.48 -2.82
N THR A 41 -3.64 -16.80 -2.73
CA THR A 41 -2.57 -17.79 -2.55
C THR A 41 -2.34 -18.62 -3.80
N GLY A 42 -1.09 -19.03 -4.03
CA GLY A 42 -0.71 -19.92 -5.14
C GLY A 42 -1.04 -19.36 -6.52
N VAL A 43 -1.01 -18.04 -6.67
CA VAL A 43 -1.30 -17.38 -7.95
C VAL A 43 -0.07 -17.38 -8.83
N THR A 44 -0.29 -17.67 -10.10
CA THR A 44 0.72 -17.53 -11.15
C THR A 44 0.45 -16.23 -11.88
N ILE A 45 1.41 -15.31 -11.85
CA ILE A 45 1.38 -14.07 -12.63
C ILE A 45 2.42 -14.12 -13.73
N THR A 46 2.11 -13.52 -14.87
CA THR A 46 3.07 -13.28 -15.94
C THR A 46 3.17 -11.78 -16.13
N GLY A 47 4.38 -11.24 -16.02
CA GLY A 47 4.62 -9.80 -16.11
C GLY A 47 6.05 -9.49 -16.54
N ILE A 48 6.27 -8.24 -16.89
CA ILE A 48 7.58 -7.72 -17.28
C ILE A 48 8.32 -7.30 -16.02
N VAL A 49 9.55 -7.77 -15.85
CA VAL A 49 10.43 -7.28 -14.78
C VAL A 49 10.81 -5.84 -15.10
N GLU A 50 10.57 -4.93 -14.16
CA GLU A 50 10.92 -3.52 -14.37
C GLU A 50 12.44 -3.34 -14.49
N GLU A 51 12.87 -2.23 -15.11
CA GLU A 51 14.29 -1.92 -15.24
C GLU A 51 14.87 -1.28 -13.97
N ASP A 52 14.00 -0.65 -13.19
CA ASP A 52 14.33 0.00 -11.94
C ASP A 52 14.32 -1.01 -10.79
N TYR A 53 15.38 -0.97 -9.98
CA TYR A 53 15.57 -1.82 -8.81
C TYR A 53 15.82 -0.97 -7.56
N THR A 54 15.41 0.30 -7.56
CA THR A 54 15.64 1.19 -6.41
C THR A 54 14.84 0.78 -5.19
N ASP A 55 13.62 0.27 -5.41
CA ASP A 55 12.72 -0.21 -4.35
C ASP A 55 12.70 -1.75 -4.24
N GLY A 56 13.51 -2.46 -5.03
CA GLY A 56 13.57 -3.92 -5.09
C GLY A 56 13.07 -4.49 -6.42
N LEU A 57 12.78 -5.79 -6.44
CA LEU A 57 12.34 -6.49 -7.66
C LEU A 57 10.86 -6.20 -7.96
N LEU A 58 10.59 -5.37 -8.96
CA LEU A 58 9.23 -5.07 -9.41
C LEU A 58 8.86 -5.84 -10.67
N VAL A 59 7.60 -6.31 -10.73
CA VAL A 59 7.03 -6.98 -11.90
C VAL A 59 5.70 -6.35 -12.27
N THR A 60 5.60 -5.83 -13.48
CA THR A 60 4.38 -5.21 -14.01
C THR A 60 3.72 -6.12 -15.03
N THR A 61 2.48 -6.50 -14.73
CA THR A 61 1.64 -7.35 -15.59
C THR A 61 1.11 -6.57 -16.81
N GLU A 62 0.63 -7.29 -17.82
CA GLU A 62 0.11 -6.68 -19.06
C GLU A 62 -1.12 -5.77 -18.81
N ASP A 63 -1.89 -6.06 -17.76
CA ASP A 63 -3.00 -5.21 -17.30
C ASP A 63 -2.57 -3.93 -16.57
N GLY A 64 -1.25 -3.71 -16.44
CA GLY A 64 -0.68 -2.52 -15.78
C GLY A 64 -0.61 -2.62 -14.26
N THR A 65 -0.94 -3.78 -13.68
CA THR A 65 -0.77 -4.00 -12.24
C THR A 65 0.69 -4.30 -11.93
N SER A 66 1.28 -3.51 -11.03
CA SER A 66 2.65 -3.70 -10.54
C SER A 66 2.66 -4.48 -9.22
N TYR A 67 3.59 -5.43 -9.11
CA TYR A 67 3.79 -6.27 -7.94
C TYR A 67 5.24 -6.14 -7.44
N MET A 68 5.40 -5.86 -6.16
CA MET A 68 6.69 -5.97 -5.47
C MET A 68 6.98 -7.43 -5.17
N VAL A 69 8.03 -8.00 -5.75
CA VAL A 69 8.39 -9.39 -5.53
C VAL A 69 9.15 -9.49 -4.21
N LEU A 70 8.61 -10.26 -3.28
CA LEU A 70 9.25 -10.56 -2.00
C LEU A 70 9.75 -12.00 -2.02
N THR A 71 11.02 -12.20 -1.72
CA THR A 71 11.62 -13.54 -1.60
C THR A 71 11.85 -13.91 -0.13
N PRO A 72 11.84 -15.21 0.22
CA PRO A 72 12.23 -15.64 1.56
C PRO A 72 13.72 -15.38 1.81
N GLU A 73 14.12 -15.35 3.09
CA GLU A 73 15.52 -15.15 3.51
C GLU A 73 16.49 -16.23 2.99
N GLU A 74 15.97 -17.37 2.52
CA GLU A 74 16.75 -18.43 1.86
C GLU A 74 17.29 -17.98 0.49
N VAL A 75 16.65 -17.00 -0.15
CA VAL A 75 17.11 -16.40 -1.40
C VAL A 75 18.07 -15.26 -1.04
N SER A 76 19.32 -15.35 -1.50
CA SER A 76 20.28 -14.30 -1.25
C SER A 76 20.02 -13.07 -2.11
N LEU A 77 20.43 -11.90 -1.62
CA LEU A 77 20.38 -10.66 -2.39
C LEU A 77 21.10 -10.82 -3.75
N GLU A 78 22.24 -11.53 -3.79
CA GLU A 78 22.95 -11.81 -5.05
C GLU A 78 22.10 -12.58 -6.06
N GLN A 79 21.25 -13.51 -5.60
CA GLN A 79 20.34 -14.26 -6.47
C GLN A 79 19.20 -13.39 -7.00
N GLU A 80 18.65 -12.52 -6.14
CA GLU A 80 17.62 -11.56 -6.54
C GLU A 80 18.16 -10.55 -7.55
N GLU A 81 19.32 -9.96 -7.29
CA GLU A 81 20.00 -9.04 -8.21
C GLU A 81 20.37 -9.73 -9.53
N ALA A 82 20.84 -10.98 -9.48
CA ALA A 82 21.14 -11.75 -10.68
C ALA A 82 19.87 -12.04 -11.49
N PHE A 83 18.75 -12.33 -10.83
CA PHE A 83 17.46 -12.49 -11.48
C PHE A 83 17.03 -11.19 -12.15
N HIS A 84 17.03 -10.08 -11.42
CA HIS A 84 16.69 -8.77 -11.97
C HIS A 84 17.57 -8.43 -13.18
N LYS A 85 18.90 -8.56 -13.05
CA LYS A 85 19.84 -8.26 -14.13
C LYS A 85 19.62 -9.13 -15.37
N LYS A 86 19.23 -10.39 -15.18
CA LYS A 86 18.99 -11.33 -16.28
C LYS A 86 17.67 -11.07 -16.98
N TYR A 87 16.62 -10.72 -16.23
CA TYR A 87 15.24 -10.67 -16.74
C TYR A 87 14.64 -9.27 -16.84
N LYS A 88 15.34 -8.21 -16.44
CA LYS A 88 14.87 -6.82 -16.63
C LYS A 88 14.42 -6.57 -18.07
N GLY A 89 13.25 -5.96 -18.21
CA GLY A 89 12.59 -5.72 -19.51
C GLY A 89 12.06 -7.00 -20.20
N GLN A 90 12.17 -8.17 -19.59
CA GLN A 90 11.65 -9.43 -20.11
C GLN A 90 10.42 -9.88 -19.33
N SER A 91 9.54 -10.61 -20.02
CA SER A 91 8.39 -11.24 -19.39
C SER A 91 8.81 -12.50 -18.64
N VAL A 92 8.45 -12.58 -17.36
CA VAL A 92 8.67 -13.72 -16.48
C VAL A 92 7.35 -14.20 -15.92
N THR A 93 7.29 -15.48 -15.61
CA THR A 93 6.14 -16.07 -14.90
C THR A 93 6.58 -16.44 -13.49
N LEU A 94 5.91 -15.85 -12.50
CA LEU A 94 6.18 -16.05 -11.09
C LEU A 94 4.96 -16.68 -10.42
N THR A 95 5.18 -17.61 -9.49
CA THR A 95 4.11 -18.21 -8.70
C THR A 95 4.34 -17.92 -7.23
N GLY A 96 3.32 -17.35 -6.58
CA GLY A 96 3.45 -16.86 -5.23
C GLY A 96 2.12 -16.52 -4.58
N ASN A 97 2.21 -15.91 -3.41
CA ASN A 97 1.06 -15.39 -2.68
C ASN A 97 1.05 -13.87 -2.85
N VAL A 98 -0.10 -13.30 -3.20
CA VAL A 98 -0.27 -11.86 -3.32
C VAL A 98 -0.76 -11.31 -1.99
N PHE A 99 -0.07 -10.30 -1.50
CA PHE A 99 -0.41 -9.48 -0.36
C PHE A 99 -0.75 -8.08 -0.84
N ARG A 100 -1.56 -7.38 -0.04
CA ARG A 100 -1.82 -5.97 -0.24
C ARG A 100 -1.34 -5.24 1.00
N ASP A 101 -0.47 -4.26 0.80
CA ASP A 101 0.04 -3.42 1.87
C ASP A 101 -0.97 -2.32 2.25
N GLU A 102 -0.74 -1.63 3.36
CA GLU A 102 -1.64 -0.58 3.88
C GLU A 102 -1.85 0.57 2.89
N ASP A 103 -0.84 0.89 2.07
CA ASP A 103 -0.92 1.88 0.99
C ASP A 103 -1.67 1.38 -0.27
N GLY A 104 -2.12 0.11 -0.27
CA GLY A 104 -2.84 -0.50 -1.38
C GLY A 104 -1.94 -1.11 -2.46
N SER A 105 -0.62 -0.99 -2.32
CA SER A 105 0.39 -1.67 -3.13
C SER A 105 0.24 -3.18 -3.06
N LEU A 106 0.61 -3.87 -4.13
CA LEU A 106 0.55 -5.33 -4.20
C LEU A 106 1.95 -5.91 -4.11
N SER A 107 2.10 -6.90 -3.24
CA SER A 107 3.35 -7.62 -3.01
C SER A 107 3.16 -9.08 -3.38
N LEU A 108 4.00 -9.63 -4.26
CA LEU A 108 4.01 -11.05 -4.62
C LEU A 108 5.12 -11.76 -3.85
N PHE A 109 4.75 -12.51 -2.82
CA PHE A 109 5.68 -13.38 -2.12
C PHE A 109 5.91 -14.67 -2.92
N VAL A 110 7.12 -14.85 -3.45
CA VAL A 110 7.50 -16.02 -4.23
C VAL A 110 8.38 -16.94 -3.38
N MET A 111 8.07 -18.24 -3.36
CA MET A 111 8.88 -19.22 -2.62
C MET A 111 10.28 -19.42 -3.22
N SER A 112 10.41 -19.17 -4.53
CA SER A 112 11.67 -19.30 -5.26
C SER A 112 11.64 -18.45 -6.52
N LEU A 113 12.81 -17.98 -6.94
CA LEU A 113 12.98 -17.31 -8.22
C LEU A 113 13.29 -18.32 -9.34
N PRO A 114 12.77 -18.11 -10.57
CA PRO A 114 13.11 -18.92 -11.72
C PRO A 114 14.63 -18.91 -12.02
N ALA A 115 15.28 -20.05 -11.80
CA ALA A 115 16.72 -20.19 -12.00
C ALA A 115 17.14 -20.48 -13.46
N LYS A 116 16.21 -20.61 -14.41
CA LYS A 116 16.46 -21.05 -15.79
C LYS A 116 16.03 -20.04 -16.83
#